data_AF-A0A850BFK1-F1
#
_entry.id   AF-A0A850BFK1-F1
#
_cell.length_a   1.000
_cell.length_b   1.000
_cell.length_c   1.000
_cell.angle_alpha   90.00
_cell.angle_beta   90.00
_cell.angle_gamma   90.00
#
_symmetry.space_group_name_H-M   'P 1'
#
loop_
_entity.id
_entity.type
_entity.pdbx_description
1 polymer ?
#
loop_
_entity_poly.entity_id
_entity_poly.type
_entity_poly.pdbx_seq_one_letter_code
_entity_poly.pdbx_strand_id
1 'polypeptide(L)'
;MKTPTALVTLAVTLIPLTGCNLIGGGGQDGEKEASGAKAQKETAPTEARAPAGAGTQEKAGTGGRSPVPQLNEWAAVKEVTVKGSSSLGCETKMVREWLRVSCRGKNSKGGTPTTVIVHKGRRSDTFTYASGGVTSLVVPFEEGADIEATFSWTDVSHKLVARWPRGSAKPVVIGTFEGASSPLDNTSCVECYEEADEVAARAQGKACCTPPPCQNAAHCAGKKCCVGPFGGMCMSNCDMVNTTPTCTTDAECPPAYGMKLVCRAHPSGVKNCQSP
;
A
#
# COMPACT_ATOMS: atom_id res chain seq x y z
N MET A 1 14.21 46.95 -11.02
CA MET A 1 12.91 46.97 -10.33
C MET A 1 13.08 46.20 -9.02
N LYS A 2 13.00 46.88 -7.86
CA LYS A 2 13.20 46.29 -6.53
C LYS A 2 11.85 45.84 -5.98
N THR A 3 11.68 44.54 -5.76
CA THR A 3 10.47 43.96 -5.16
C THR A 3 10.50 44.17 -3.65
N PRO A 4 9.44 44.69 -3.01
CA PRO A 4 9.41 44.84 -1.56
C PRO A 4 9.13 43.51 -0.87
N THR A 5 9.98 43.17 0.09
CA THR A 5 9.79 42.05 1.03
C THR A 5 8.75 42.46 2.07
N ALA A 6 7.57 41.83 2.05
CA ALA A 6 6.55 42.02 3.07
C ALA A 6 6.83 41.09 4.27
N LEU A 7 7.07 41.70 5.43
CA LEU A 7 7.18 41.02 6.73
C LEU A 7 5.77 40.65 7.21
N VAL A 8 5.45 39.35 7.27
CA VAL A 8 4.20 38.87 7.87
C VAL A 8 4.44 38.64 9.36
N THR A 9 3.79 39.47 10.19
CA THR A 9 3.83 39.34 11.65
C THR A 9 2.70 38.41 12.08
N LEU A 10 3.06 37.23 12.59
CA LEU A 10 2.10 36.25 13.14
C LEU A 10 1.79 36.63 14.59
N ALA A 11 0.58 37.13 14.83
CA ALA A 11 0.06 37.35 16.17
C ALA A 11 -0.43 36.01 16.75
N VAL A 12 0.26 35.52 17.79
CA VAL A 12 -0.12 34.34 18.56
C VAL A 12 -1.10 34.80 19.65
N THR A 13 -2.39 34.51 19.47
CA THR A 13 -3.41 34.68 20.52
C THR A 13 -3.49 33.41 21.36
N LEU A 14 -3.05 33.50 22.61
CA LEU A 14 -3.28 32.52 23.68
C LEU A 14 -4.77 32.51 24.06
N ILE A 15 -5.41 31.35 23.95
CA ILE A 15 -6.76 31.11 24.47
C ILE A 15 -6.63 30.51 25.88
N PRO A 16 -7.26 31.09 26.92
CA PRO A 16 -7.26 30.50 28.25
C PRO A 16 -8.15 29.25 28.30
N LEU A 17 -7.61 28.17 28.85
CA LEU A 17 -8.33 26.96 29.23
C LEU A 17 -9.10 27.24 30.54
N THR A 18 -10.41 27.45 30.43
CA THR A 18 -11.32 27.45 31.57
C THR A 18 -11.76 26.01 31.86
N GLY A 19 -11.65 25.63 33.14
CA GLY A 19 -11.71 24.27 33.63
C GLY A 19 -13.09 23.66 33.91
N CYS A 20 -12.98 22.42 34.39
CA CYS A 20 -13.86 21.66 35.30
C CYS A 20 -15.28 21.29 34.82
N ASN A 21 -15.52 19.97 34.69
CA ASN A 21 -16.45 19.32 35.61
C ASN A 21 -16.16 17.83 35.78
N LEU A 22 -15.97 17.43 37.04
CA LEU A 22 -15.74 16.07 37.53
C LEU A 22 -16.83 15.85 38.59
N ILE A 23 -17.95 15.21 38.23
CA ILE A 23 -18.99 14.81 39.20
C ILE A 23 -19.63 13.47 38.77
N GLY A 24 -19.48 12.47 39.63
CA GLY A 24 -20.45 11.41 40.01
C GLY A 24 -20.77 10.34 38.96
N GLY A 25 -20.81 9.03 39.24
CA GLY A 25 -21.12 8.35 40.49
C GLY A 25 -22.55 7.78 40.41
N GLY A 26 -22.70 6.46 40.40
CA GLY A 26 -23.98 5.78 40.60
C GLY A 26 -24.26 4.65 39.61
N GLY A 27 -24.20 3.40 40.08
CA GLY A 27 -24.71 2.25 39.35
C GLY A 27 -26.24 2.18 39.35
N GLN A 28 -26.77 1.34 38.47
CA GLN A 28 -28.06 0.69 38.65
C GLN A 28 -28.14 -0.53 37.72
N ASP A 29 -28.05 -1.69 38.36
CA ASP A 29 -28.66 -2.93 37.89
C ASP A 29 -30.18 -2.72 37.86
N GLY A 30 -30.85 -3.13 36.78
CA GLY A 30 -32.31 -3.04 36.76
C GLY A 30 -32.96 -3.31 35.41
N GLU A 31 -33.80 -4.34 35.43
CA GLU A 31 -35.09 -4.39 34.74
C GLU A 31 -35.11 -4.66 33.22
N LYS A 32 -35.09 -5.96 32.95
CA LYS A 32 -35.95 -6.68 32.01
C LYS A 32 -37.31 -5.99 31.76
N GLU A 33 -37.45 -5.29 30.64
CA GLU A 33 -38.76 -4.94 30.08
C GLU A 33 -38.93 -5.56 28.68
N ALA A 34 -39.91 -6.46 28.61
CA ALA A 34 -40.40 -7.04 27.38
C ALA A 34 -41.11 -5.96 26.56
N SER A 35 -40.53 -5.56 25.44
CA SER A 35 -41.19 -4.68 24.46
C SER A 35 -41.57 -5.49 23.23
N GLY A 36 -42.88 -5.53 22.98
CA GLY A 36 -43.53 -6.41 22.05
C GLY A 36 -43.07 -6.27 20.60
N ALA A 37 -42.97 -7.42 19.95
CA ALA A 37 -42.94 -7.55 18.51
C ALA A 37 -44.26 -7.01 17.91
N LYS A 38 -44.27 -5.71 17.56
CA LYS A 38 -45.18 -5.24 16.51
C LYS A 38 -44.63 -5.73 15.18
N ALA A 39 -45.29 -6.74 14.62
CA ALA A 39 -45.14 -7.15 13.24
C ALA A 39 -45.35 -5.92 12.33
N GLN A 40 -44.25 -5.30 11.91
CA GLN A 40 -44.27 -4.36 10.80
C GLN A 40 -44.52 -5.21 9.54
N LYS A 41 -45.74 -5.08 9.02
CA LYS A 41 -46.13 -5.53 7.69
C LYS A 41 -45.14 -4.92 6.71
N GLU A 42 -44.22 -5.75 6.25
CA GLU A 42 -43.25 -5.48 5.21
C GLU A 42 -44.02 -5.15 3.92
N THR A 43 -44.36 -3.88 3.73
CA THR A 43 -44.70 -3.36 2.41
C THR A 43 -43.46 -3.48 1.56
N ALA A 44 -43.47 -4.47 0.67
CA ALA A 44 -42.48 -4.66 -0.36
C ALA A 44 -42.09 -3.30 -0.97
N PRO A 45 -40.78 -3.01 -1.13
CA PRO A 45 -40.35 -1.84 -1.87
C PRO A 45 -41.00 -1.90 -3.24
N THR A 46 -41.85 -0.91 -3.55
CA THR A 46 -42.28 -0.66 -4.93
C THR A 46 -41.00 -0.44 -5.70
N GLU A 47 -40.64 -1.44 -6.50
CA GLU A 47 -39.54 -1.44 -7.44
C GLU A 47 -39.73 -0.19 -8.30
N ALA A 48 -39.00 0.87 -7.95
CA ALA A 48 -39.00 2.12 -8.68
C ALA A 48 -38.45 1.77 -10.06
N ARG A 49 -39.37 1.58 -11.02
CA ARG A 49 -39.06 1.44 -12.44
C ARG A 49 -38.03 2.50 -12.79
N ALA A 50 -36.79 2.08 -12.97
CA ALA A 50 -35.75 2.93 -13.49
C ALA A 50 -36.27 3.52 -14.80
N PRO A 51 -36.23 4.86 -14.99
CA PRO A 51 -36.59 5.44 -16.26
C PRO A 51 -35.70 4.80 -17.33
N ALA A 52 -36.34 4.12 -18.28
CA ALA A 52 -35.72 3.66 -19.51
C ALA A 52 -35.39 4.90 -20.36
N GLY A 53 -34.39 5.66 -19.93
CA GLY A 53 -33.82 6.76 -20.68
C GLY A 53 -32.98 6.17 -21.79
N ALA A 54 -33.54 6.11 -22.99
CA ALA A 54 -32.79 5.90 -24.22
C ALA A 54 -31.68 6.96 -24.28
N GLY A 55 -30.45 6.54 -24.01
CA GLY A 55 -29.29 7.41 -23.98
C GLY A 55 -29.09 8.06 -25.35
N THR A 56 -29.42 9.33 -25.46
CA THR A 56 -28.91 10.19 -26.52
C THR A 56 -27.38 10.12 -26.44
N GLN A 57 -26.75 9.50 -27.43
CA GLN A 57 -25.29 9.43 -27.52
C GLN A 57 -24.75 10.86 -27.59
N GLU A 58 -24.13 11.28 -26.49
CA GLU A 58 -23.57 12.61 -26.37
C GLU A 58 -22.39 12.74 -27.34
N LYS A 59 -22.47 13.77 -28.19
CA LYS A 59 -21.53 14.06 -29.27
C LYS A 59 -20.11 14.10 -28.72
N ALA A 60 -19.19 13.36 -29.35
CA ALA A 60 -17.80 13.24 -28.93
C ALA A 60 -17.19 14.61 -28.58
N GLY A 61 -16.49 14.67 -27.44
CA GLY A 61 -15.85 15.90 -26.98
C GLY A 61 -14.83 16.42 -27.99
N THR A 62 -14.62 17.73 -27.99
CA THR A 62 -13.78 18.50 -28.95
C THR A 62 -12.30 18.11 -29.01
N GLY A 63 -11.87 17.06 -28.32
CA GLY A 63 -10.48 16.58 -28.27
C GLY A 63 -10.27 15.16 -28.80
N GLY A 64 -11.22 14.58 -29.55
CA GLY A 64 -11.09 13.20 -30.06
C GLY A 64 -11.14 12.12 -28.98
N ARG A 65 -11.44 12.50 -27.73
CA ARG A 65 -11.62 11.61 -26.60
C ARG A 65 -13.08 11.23 -26.44
N SER A 66 -13.30 10.07 -25.83
CA SER A 66 -14.62 9.64 -25.46
C SER A 66 -15.23 10.58 -24.43
N PRO A 67 -16.56 10.78 -24.44
CA PRO A 67 -17.24 11.49 -23.36
C PRO A 67 -17.01 10.80 -22.01
N VAL A 68 -17.05 11.57 -20.93
CA VAL A 68 -16.97 11.06 -19.55
C VAL A 68 -18.06 10.01 -19.36
N PRO A 69 -17.76 8.82 -18.80
CA PRO A 69 -18.75 7.76 -18.64
C PRO A 69 -19.88 8.18 -17.70
N GLN A 70 -21.08 7.78 -18.07
CA GLN A 70 -22.29 8.00 -17.30
C GLN A 70 -22.32 7.10 -16.05
N LEU A 71 -23.18 7.41 -15.08
CA LEU A 71 -23.21 6.69 -13.80
C LEU A 71 -23.52 5.18 -13.97
N ASN A 72 -24.37 4.84 -14.94
CA ASN A 72 -24.71 3.45 -15.27
C ASN A 72 -23.51 2.67 -15.84
N GLU A 73 -22.64 3.31 -16.64
CA GLU A 73 -21.42 2.69 -17.15
C GLU A 73 -20.45 2.37 -16.01
N TRP A 74 -20.29 3.28 -15.05
CA TRP A 74 -19.49 3.03 -13.84
C TRP A 74 -20.08 1.91 -12.97
N ALA A 75 -21.40 1.81 -12.89
CA ALA A 75 -22.06 0.76 -12.12
C ALA A 75 -21.86 -0.63 -12.75
N ALA A 76 -21.77 -0.70 -14.09
CA ALA A 76 -21.66 -1.95 -14.83
C ALA A 76 -20.26 -2.57 -14.82
N VAL A 77 -19.20 -1.78 -14.59
CA VAL A 77 -17.82 -2.30 -14.57
C VAL A 77 -17.40 -2.81 -13.19
N LYS A 78 -16.50 -3.79 -13.20
CA LYS A 78 -15.84 -4.28 -11.98
C LYS A 78 -14.77 -3.30 -11.51
N GLU A 79 -14.45 -3.39 -10.23
CA GLU A 79 -13.34 -2.66 -9.64
C GLU A 79 -12.01 -3.10 -10.29
N VAL A 80 -11.12 -2.14 -10.55
CA VAL A 80 -9.76 -2.41 -11.01
C VAL A 80 -8.79 -2.37 -9.83
N THR A 81 -7.69 -3.10 -9.95
CA THR A 81 -6.74 -3.23 -8.84
C THR A 81 -5.93 -1.95 -8.64
N VAL A 82 -6.11 -1.31 -7.49
CA VAL A 82 -5.24 -0.27 -6.95
C VAL A 82 -4.77 -0.68 -5.57
N LYS A 83 -3.46 -0.72 -5.40
CA LYS A 83 -2.83 -1.14 -4.15
C LYS A 83 -3.18 -0.16 -3.03
N GLY A 84 -3.69 -0.67 -1.92
CA GLY A 84 -4.11 0.14 -0.76
C GLY A 84 -5.49 0.83 -0.90
N SER A 85 -6.19 0.70 -2.04
CA SER A 85 -7.49 1.36 -2.25
C SER A 85 -8.55 0.86 -1.26
N SER A 86 -8.66 -0.46 -1.10
CA SER A 86 -9.74 -1.08 -0.31
C SER A 86 -9.62 -0.80 1.19
N SER A 87 -8.40 -0.69 1.74
CA SER A 87 -8.20 -0.37 3.17
C SER A 87 -8.55 1.08 3.52
N LEU A 88 -8.59 1.95 2.52
CA LEU A 88 -9.00 3.34 2.63
C LEU A 88 -10.49 3.56 2.32
N GLY A 89 -11.25 2.49 2.04
CA GLY A 89 -12.66 2.60 1.64
C GLY A 89 -12.83 3.28 0.28
N CYS A 90 -11.84 3.14 -0.62
CA CYS A 90 -11.88 3.69 -1.96
C CYS A 90 -12.26 2.60 -2.98
N GLU A 91 -13.26 2.89 -3.81
CA GLU A 91 -13.62 2.12 -5.00
C GLU A 91 -12.89 2.71 -6.21
N THR A 92 -12.10 1.88 -6.91
CA THR A 92 -11.46 2.31 -8.15
C THR A 92 -12.02 1.59 -9.37
N LYS A 93 -12.51 2.34 -10.35
CA LYS A 93 -13.10 1.79 -11.58
C LYS A 93 -12.46 2.38 -12.82
N MET A 94 -12.46 1.58 -13.88
CA MET A 94 -12.00 2.03 -15.19
C MET A 94 -13.03 1.69 -16.26
N VAL A 95 -13.45 2.70 -17.02
CA VAL A 95 -14.36 2.57 -18.16
C VAL A 95 -13.69 3.24 -19.34
N ARG A 96 -13.38 2.45 -20.38
CA ARG A 96 -12.63 2.92 -21.55
C ARG A 96 -11.29 3.56 -21.11
N GLU A 97 -11.03 4.82 -21.45
CA GLU A 97 -9.86 5.61 -21.05
C GLU A 97 -10.03 6.37 -19.73
N TRP A 98 -11.16 6.22 -19.03
CA TRP A 98 -11.44 7.00 -17.82
C TRP A 98 -11.19 6.18 -16.56
N LEU A 99 -10.40 6.73 -15.65
CA LEU A 99 -10.17 6.22 -14.31
C LEU A 99 -10.97 7.04 -13.30
N ARG A 100 -11.79 6.36 -12.49
CA ARG A 100 -12.50 6.94 -11.35
C ARG A 100 -12.00 6.32 -10.06
N VAL A 101 -11.61 7.15 -9.11
CA VAL A 101 -11.31 6.75 -7.73
C VAL A 101 -12.28 7.48 -6.82
N SER A 102 -13.13 6.75 -6.10
CA SER A 102 -14.13 7.31 -5.19
C SER A 102 -13.95 6.74 -3.80
N CYS A 103 -13.55 7.57 -2.85
CA CYS A 103 -13.45 7.21 -1.44
C CYS A 103 -14.69 7.68 -0.69
N ARG A 104 -15.30 6.79 0.07
CA ARG A 104 -16.58 7.01 0.77
C ARG A 104 -16.54 6.36 2.15
N GLY A 105 -17.37 6.86 3.05
CA GLY A 105 -17.48 6.30 4.40
C GLY A 105 -16.23 6.59 5.24
N LYS A 106 -16.02 5.80 6.29
CA LYS A 106 -14.84 5.95 7.16
C LYS A 106 -13.71 5.04 6.70
N ASN A 107 -12.47 5.48 6.82
CA ASN A 107 -11.30 4.62 6.64
C ASN A 107 -11.17 3.62 7.82
N SER A 108 -10.17 2.75 7.77
CA SER A 108 -9.89 1.76 8.84
C SER A 108 -9.60 2.36 10.23
N LYS A 109 -9.26 3.65 10.31
CA LYS A 109 -9.01 4.40 11.55
C LYS A 109 -10.20 5.27 11.98
N GLY A 110 -11.31 5.25 11.23
CA GLY A 110 -12.51 6.03 11.53
C GLY A 110 -12.54 7.44 10.92
N GLY A 111 -11.51 7.85 10.18
CA GLY A 111 -11.46 9.14 9.51
C GLY A 111 -12.39 9.25 8.30
N THR A 112 -12.93 10.44 8.06
CA THR A 112 -13.88 10.73 6.97
C THR A 112 -13.16 11.45 5.82
N PRO A 113 -13.38 11.09 4.54
CA PRO A 113 -12.80 11.78 3.39
C PRO A 113 -13.15 13.28 3.36
N THR A 114 -12.15 14.12 3.15
CA THR A 114 -12.29 15.58 3.20
C THR A 114 -11.90 16.28 1.91
N THR A 115 -10.78 15.90 1.29
CA THR A 115 -10.27 16.57 0.09
C THR A 115 -9.52 15.63 -0.84
N VAL A 116 -9.43 16.03 -2.11
CA VAL A 116 -8.57 15.43 -3.11
C VAL A 116 -7.84 16.53 -3.88
N ILE A 117 -6.51 16.43 -3.95
CA ILE A 117 -5.64 17.41 -4.61
C ILE A 117 -4.83 16.70 -5.67
N VAL A 118 -4.92 17.13 -6.93
CA VAL A 118 -4.14 16.57 -8.04
C VAL A 118 -2.85 17.35 -8.20
N HIS A 119 -1.70 16.71 -7.96
CA HIS A 119 -0.37 17.30 -8.06
C HIS A 119 0.23 17.15 -9.46
N LYS A 120 -0.02 16.00 -10.10
CA LYS A 120 0.51 15.66 -11.43
C LYS A 120 -0.57 15.02 -12.30
N GLY A 121 -0.49 15.23 -13.61
CA GLY A 121 -1.41 14.63 -14.58
C GLY A 121 -2.78 15.32 -14.67
N ARG A 122 -2.94 16.51 -14.06
CA ARG A 122 -4.16 17.30 -14.20
C ARG A 122 -4.33 17.78 -15.63
N ARG A 123 -5.50 17.56 -16.20
CA ARG A 123 -5.91 18.03 -17.53
C ARG A 123 -7.21 18.83 -17.42
N SER A 124 -7.63 19.44 -18.53
CA SER A 124 -8.88 20.23 -18.59
C SER A 124 -10.13 19.41 -18.27
N ASP A 125 -10.04 18.10 -18.41
CA ASP A 125 -11.09 17.12 -18.16
C ASP A 125 -10.80 16.23 -16.94
N THR A 126 -9.98 16.73 -16.02
CA THR A 126 -9.85 16.15 -14.68
C THR A 126 -10.94 16.73 -13.78
N PHE A 127 -11.75 15.84 -13.21
CA PHE A 127 -12.82 16.23 -12.29
C PHE A 127 -12.47 15.77 -10.88
N THR A 128 -12.60 16.69 -9.92
CA THR A 128 -12.44 16.44 -8.49
C THR A 128 -13.73 16.80 -7.78
N TYR A 129 -14.15 15.97 -6.84
CA TYR A 129 -15.30 16.21 -5.98
C TYR A 129 -14.93 15.92 -4.54
N ALA A 130 -15.34 16.78 -3.61
CA ALA A 130 -15.11 16.61 -2.18
C ALA A 130 -16.25 17.26 -1.40
N SER A 131 -17.19 16.45 -0.89
CA SER A 131 -18.30 16.93 -0.04
C SER A 131 -19.02 15.75 0.62
N GLY A 132 -19.60 15.98 1.80
CA GLY A 132 -20.47 15.01 2.48
C GLY A 132 -19.79 13.69 2.84
N GLY A 133 -18.49 13.71 3.16
CA GLY A 133 -17.71 12.51 3.45
C GLY A 133 -17.41 11.63 2.23
N VAL A 134 -17.49 12.22 1.04
CA VAL A 134 -17.12 11.59 -0.23
C VAL A 134 -16.07 12.44 -0.93
N THR A 135 -14.99 11.80 -1.36
CA THR A 135 -14.00 12.38 -2.27
C THR A 135 -13.93 11.54 -3.54
N SER A 136 -13.93 12.18 -4.70
CA SER A 136 -13.85 11.49 -5.99
C SER A 136 -12.89 12.19 -6.93
N LEU A 137 -12.13 11.40 -7.67
CA LEU A 137 -11.28 11.82 -8.78
C LEU A 137 -11.74 11.10 -10.04
N VAL A 138 -11.95 11.82 -11.14
CA VAL A 138 -12.16 11.24 -12.48
C VAL A 138 -11.14 11.86 -13.42
N VAL A 139 -10.31 11.02 -14.04
CA VAL A 139 -9.21 11.45 -14.91
C VAL A 139 -9.08 10.53 -16.12
N PRO A 140 -8.62 11.07 -17.26
CA PRO A 140 -8.13 10.23 -18.35
C PRO A 140 -6.90 9.44 -17.90
N PHE A 141 -6.92 8.13 -18.11
CA PHE A 141 -5.80 7.21 -17.88
C PHE A 141 -5.51 6.43 -19.15
N GLU A 142 -4.63 7.01 -19.95
CA GLU A 142 -4.17 6.51 -21.25
C GLU A 142 -2.67 6.25 -21.22
N GLU A 143 -2.14 5.71 -22.31
CA GLU A 143 -0.71 5.51 -22.48
C GLU A 143 0.08 6.83 -22.31
N GLY A 144 1.12 6.79 -21.50
CA GLY A 144 1.89 7.96 -21.10
C GLY A 144 1.31 8.72 -19.89
N ALA A 145 0.22 8.25 -19.29
CA ALA A 145 -0.32 8.85 -18.07
C ALA A 145 0.63 8.72 -16.88
N ASP A 146 0.78 9.82 -16.13
CA ASP A 146 1.51 9.88 -14.86
C ASP A 146 0.75 10.83 -13.94
N ILE A 147 -0.07 10.23 -13.08
CA ILE A 147 -1.01 10.93 -12.20
C ILE A 147 -0.53 10.77 -10.76
N GLU A 148 -0.46 11.90 -10.07
CA GLU A 148 -0.20 11.94 -8.64
C GLU A 148 -1.29 12.80 -7.99
N ALA A 149 -2.01 12.23 -7.03
CA ALA A 149 -3.06 12.92 -6.31
C ALA A 149 -3.02 12.56 -4.83
N THR A 150 -3.24 13.52 -3.94
CA THR A 150 -3.41 13.27 -2.51
C THR A 150 -4.88 13.20 -2.17
N PHE A 151 -5.30 12.10 -1.56
CA PHE A 151 -6.58 11.97 -0.89
C PHE A 151 -6.37 12.19 0.60
N SER A 152 -7.25 12.97 1.20
CA SER A 152 -7.18 13.30 2.62
C SER A 152 -8.47 12.88 3.32
N TRP A 153 -8.28 12.41 4.54
CA TRP A 153 -9.29 12.16 5.54
C TRP A 153 -9.08 13.15 6.69
N THR A 154 -9.98 13.13 7.67
CA THR A 154 -9.86 13.95 8.90
C THR A 154 -8.63 13.61 9.75
N ASP A 155 -8.05 12.43 9.59
CA ASP A 155 -6.99 11.87 10.44
C ASP A 155 -5.69 11.54 9.69
N VAL A 156 -5.76 11.32 8.36
CA VAL A 156 -4.62 10.89 7.54
C VAL A 156 -4.73 11.41 6.11
N SER A 157 -3.63 11.39 5.37
CA SER A 157 -3.62 11.62 3.93
C SER A 157 -2.75 10.58 3.24
N HIS A 158 -3.16 10.16 2.04
CA HIS A 158 -2.43 9.20 1.22
C HIS A 158 -2.27 9.71 -0.19
N LYS A 159 -1.09 9.49 -0.77
CA LYS A 159 -0.79 9.85 -2.16
C LYS A 159 -1.09 8.67 -3.07
N LEU A 160 -2.04 8.85 -3.98
CA LEU A 160 -2.26 7.97 -5.12
C LEU A 160 -1.22 8.28 -6.20
N VAL A 161 -0.54 7.24 -6.68
CA VAL A 161 0.33 7.27 -7.85
C VAL A 161 -0.20 6.26 -8.87
N ALA A 162 -0.58 6.74 -10.06
CA ALA A 162 -1.06 5.91 -11.17
C ALA A 162 -0.25 6.21 -12.42
N ARG A 163 0.40 5.18 -12.99
CA ARG A 163 1.34 5.33 -14.10
C ARG A 163 1.06 4.32 -15.20
N TRP A 164 1.05 4.79 -16.44
CA TRP A 164 1.02 3.97 -17.63
C TRP A 164 2.13 4.48 -18.57
N PRO A 165 3.32 3.86 -18.60
CA PRO A 165 4.40 4.30 -19.47
C PRO A 165 4.06 4.21 -20.95
N ARG A 166 4.66 5.08 -21.77
CA ARG A 166 4.51 5.04 -23.23
C ARG A 166 5.14 3.77 -23.80
N GLY A 167 4.50 3.18 -24.80
CA GLY A 167 4.85 1.93 -25.47
C GLY A 167 4.54 0.66 -24.66
N SER A 168 3.97 0.80 -23.46
CA SER A 168 3.70 -0.34 -22.57
C SER A 168 2.27 -0.82 -22.69
N ALA A 169 2.06 -2.13 -22.54
CA ALA A 169 0.73 -2.69 -22.36
C ALA A 169 0.06 -2.06 -21.13
N LYS A 170 -1.27 -1.98 -21.17
CA LYS A 170 -2.06 -1.45 -20.06
C LYS A 170 -1.75 -2.21 -18.76
N PRO A 171 -1.41 -1.52 -17.66
CA PRO A 171 -1.02 -2.20 -16.43
C PRO A 171 -2.23 -2.90 -15.78
N VAL A 172 -1.99 -4.09 -15.21
CA VAL A 172 -3.01 -4.82 -14.43
C VAL A 172 -3.28 -4.14 -13.09
N VAL A 173 -2.23 -3.57 -12.48
CA VAL A 173 -2.31 -2.73 -11.27
C VAL A 173 -2.22 -1.28 -11.71
N ILE A 174 -3.33 -0.55 -11.60
CA ILE A 174 -3.46 0.79 -12.17
C ILE A 174 -2.69 1.84 -11.36
N GLY A 175 -2.57 1.64 -10.06
CA GLY A 175 -1.89 2.57 -9.17
C GLY A 175 -1.69 2.04 -7.77
N THR A 176 -1.10 2.89 -6.92
CA THR A 176 -0.80 2.60 -5.51
C THR A 176 -1.09 3.82 -4.64
N PHE A 177 -1.74 3.60 -3.50
CA PHE A 177 -1.79 4.57 -2.41
C PHE A 177 -0.56 4.38 -1.50
N GLU A 178 0.37 5.33 -1.53
CA GLU A 178 1.58 5.28 -0.71
C GLU A 178 1.23 5.34 0.79
N GLY A 179 1.87 4.46 1.56
CA GLY A 179 1.69 4.34 3.01
C GLY A 179 0.36 3.73 3.46
N ALA A 180 -0.53 3.37 2.55
CA ALA A 180 -1.76 2.66 2.87
C ALA A 180 -1.49 1.16 2.95
N SER A 181 -1.97 0.49 4.00
CA SER A 181 -1.86 -0.97 4.11
C SER A 181 -2.65 -1.63 2.99
N SER A 182 -2.00 -2.34 2.07
CA SER A 182 -2.71 -3.14 1.08
C SER A 182 -2.74 -4.60 1.50
N PRO A 183 -3.84 -5.34 1.28
CA PRO A 183 -3.79 -6.80 1.28
C PRO A 183 -2.69 -7.31 0.36
N LEU A 184 -2.42 -6.63 -0.77
CA LEU A 184 -1.35 -6.97 -1.69
C LEU A 184 0.06 -6.76 -1.11
N ASP A 185 0.25 -5.90 -0.11
CA ASP A 185 1.52 -5.77 0.61
C ASP A 185 1.78 -7.04 1.42
N ASN A 186 0.75 -7.50 2.14
CA ASN A 186 0.82 -8.65 3.04
C ASN A 186 0.58 -9.98 2.31
N THR A 187 0.22 -9.95 1.02
CA THR A 187 0.12 -11.13 0.16
C THR A 187 1.47 -11.50 -0.43
N SER A 188 2.49 -10.65 -0.31
CA SER A 188 3.81 -11.08 -0.79
C SER A 188 4.42 -12.12 0.13
N CYS A 189 4.11 -12.12 1.45
CA CYS A 189 4.49 -13.21 2.35
C CYS A 189 4.23 -13.00 3.89
N VAL A 190 4.35 -14.07 4.69
CA VAL A 190 4.43 -14.13 6.18
C VAL A 190 5.85 -14.50 6.59
N GLU A 191 6.50 -13.79 7.51
CA GLU A 191 7.82 -14.24 8.01
C GLU A 191 7.70 -15.65 8.60
N CYS A 192 8.44 -16.60 8.01
CA CYS A 192 8.50 -17.99 8.45
C CYS A 192 9.94 -18.25 8.87
N TYR A 193 10.15 -18.64 10.12
CA TYR A 193 11.47 -18.93 10.66
C TYR A 193 11.73 -20.44 10.72
N GLU A 194 10.66 -21.23 10.83
CA GLU A 194 10.71 -22.69 10.91
C GLU A 194 9.79 -23.35 9.88
N GLU A 195 10.00 -24.63 9.58
CA GLU A 195 9.17 -25.39 8.62
C GLU A 195 7.69 -25.41 9.03
N ALA A 196 7.41 -25.38 10.33
CA ALA A 196 6.05 -25.31 10.85
C ALA A 196 5.33 -24.01 10.44
N ASP A 197 6.05 -22.89 10.37
CA ASP A 197 5.53 -21.61 9.93
C ASP A 197 5.17 -21.65 8.45
N GLU A 198 5.94 -22.39 7.63
CA GLU A 198 5.63 -22.56 6.20
C GLU A 198 4.35 -23.34 5.97
N VAL A 199 4.15 -24.40 6.73
CA VAL A 199 2.92 -25.19 6.70
C VAL A 199 1.73 -24.33 7.15
N ALA A 200 1.90 -23.55 8.22
CA ALA A 200 0.88 -22.63 8.72
C ALA A 200 0.56 -21.50 7.72
N ALA A 201 1.55 -20.95 7.02
CA ALA A 201 1.37 -19.94 6.00
C ALA A 201 0.61 -20.50 4.78
N ARG A 202 0.99 -21.70 4.31
CA ARG A 202 0.28 -22.39 3.22
C ARG A 202 -1.17 -22.70 3.58
N ALA A 203 -1.44 -23.12 4.81
CA ALA A 203 -2.80 -23.35 5.28
C ALA A 203 -3.67 -22.09 5.26
N GLN A 204 -3.06 -20.90 5.33
CA GLN A 204 -3.73 -19.60 5.23
C GLN A 204 -3.75 -19.01 3.80
N GLY A 205 -3.26 -19.75 2.79
CA GLY A 205 -3.14 -19.25 1.43
C GLY A 205 -2.10 -18.13 1.26
N LYS A 206 -1.09 -18.07 2.15
CA LYS A 206 -0.01 -17.08 2.12
C LYS A 206 1.32 -17.76 1.77
N ALA A 207 2.23 -17.00 1.16
CA ALA A 207 3.63 -17.41 0.97
C ALA A 207 4.49 -17.01 2.19
N CYS A 208 5.68 -17.59 2.35
CA CYS A 208 6.61 -17.19 3.39
C CYS A 208 7.55 -16.06 2.94
N CYS A 209 7.86 -15.14 3.86
CA CYS A 209 8.71 -13.96 3.65
C CYS A 209 10.05 -14.46 4.05
N THR A 210 10.58 -15.38 3.25
CA THR A 210 12.00 -15.61 3.33
C THR A 210 12.65 -14.32 2.78
N PRO A 211 13.47 -13.58 3.56
CA PRO A 211 14.33 -12.57 2.96
C PRO A 211 15.08 -13.27 1.82
N PRO A 212 15.11 -12.70 0.60
CA PRO A 212 15.22 -13.47 -0.64
C PRO A 212 16.37 -14.48 -0.54
N PRO A 213 16.09 -15.79 -0.39
CA PRO A 213 17.13 -16.77 -0.51
C PRO A 213 17.35 -16.92 -2.01
N CYS A 214 18.60 -17.00 -2.44
CA CYS A 214 18.97 -17.16 -3.84
C CYS A 214 18.19 -18.36 -4.46
N GLN A 215 17.08 -18.10 -5.17
CA GLN A 215 16.06 -19.13 -5.45
C GLN A 215 16.43 -20.13 -6.56
N ASN A 216 17.59 -19.98 -7.20
CA ASN A 216 18.13 -20.95 -8.14
C ASN A 216 19.61 -20.67 -8.46
N ALA A 217 20.34 -21.71 -8.90
CA ALA A 217 21.72 -21.59 -9.37
C ALA A 217 21.89 -20.55 -10.50
N ALA A 218 20.82 -20.23 -11.22
CA ALA A 218 20.78 -19.19 -12.24
C ALA A 218 21.02 -17.78 -11.65
N HIS A 219 20.51 -17.50 -10.44
CA HIS A 219 20.72 -16.22 -9.77
C HIS A 219 22.14 -16.06 -9.21
N CYS A 220 22.83 -17.17 -8.93
CA CYS A 220 24.20 -17.16 -8.39
C CYS A 220 25.28 -17.37 -9.48
N ALA A 221 24.96 -17.23 -10.76
CA ALA A 221 25.90 -17.36 -11.88
C ALA A 221 26.76 -18.66 -11.80
N GLY A 222 26.13 -19.79 -11.44
CA GLY A 222 26.81 -21.08 -11.30
C GLY A 222 27.41 -21.38 -9.92
N LYS A 223 27.20 -20.51 -8.92
CA LYS A 223 27.59 -20.73 -7.52
C LYS A 223 26.44 -21.35 -6.70
N LYS A 224 26.75 -22.01 -5.57
CA LYS A 224 25.77 -22.64 -4.67
C LYS A 224 25.20 -21.61 -3.67
N CYS A 225 23.94 -21.77 -3.28
CA CYS A 225 23.26 -20.89 -2.33
C CYS A 225 23.43 -21.43 -0.90
N CYS A 226 24.05 -20.67 0.00
CA CYS A 226 24.35 -21.14 1.35
C CYS A 226 23.53 -20.35 2.36
N VAL A 227 22.68 -21.04 3.13
CA VAL A 227 21.82 -20.44 4.15
C VAL A 227 22.54 -20.50 5.49
N GLY A 228 22.90 -19.33 6.04
CA GLY A 228 23.51 -19.21 7.37
C GLY A 228 22.64 -18.39 8.31
N PRO A 229 23.02 -18.30 9.59
CA PRO A 229 22.23 -17.60 10.62
C PRO A 229 22.05 -16.09 10.39
N PHE A 230 22.73 -15.51 9.39
CA PHE A 230 22.66 -14.09 9.04
C PHE A 230 22.08 -13.82 7.64
N GLY A 231 21.37 -14.79 7.04
CA GLY A 231 20.78 -14.69 5.71
C GLY A 231 21.61 -15.37 4.62
N GLY A 232 20.98 -15.65 3.48
CA GLY A 232 21.58 -16.42 2.38
C GLY A 232 22.62 -15.61 1.58
N MET A 233 23.79 -16.19 1.34
CA MET A 233 24.82 -15.63 0.45
C MET A 233 25.08 -16.59 -0.73
N CYS A 234 25.30 -16.04 -1.93
CA CYS A 234 25.77 -16.82 -3.09
C CYS A 234 27.29 -17.08 -2.94
N MET A 235 27.70 -18.32 -2.68
CA MET A 235 29.12 -18.69 -2.54
C MET A 235 29.50 -19.86 -3.44
N SER A 236 30.78 -19.92 -3.84
CA SER A 236 31.27 -20.98 -4.73
C SER A 236 31.13 -22.39 -4.16
N ASN A 237 31.01 -22.52 -2.82
CA ASN A 237 30.76 -23.77 -2.11
C ASN A 237 29.95 -23.52 -0.82
N CYS A 238 29.06 -24.44 -0.46
CA CYS A 238 28.17 -24.35 0.72
C CYS A 238 28.54 -25.26 1.88
N ASP A 239 29.82 -25.57 2.01
CA ASP A 239 30.31 -26.09 3.27
C ASP A 239 30.29 -24.95 4.31
N MET A 240 29.14 -24.76 4.95
CA MET A 240 29.04 -24.08 6.24
C MET A 240 29.60 -24.97 7.35
N VAL A 241 30.78 -25.54 7.13
CA VAL A 241 31.64 -25.86 8.25
C VAL A 241 32.38 -24.58 8.54
N ASN A 242 32.37 -24.18 9.80
CA ASN A 242 33.11 -23.09 10.43
C ASN A 242 34.63 -23.21 10.14
N THR A 243 35.01 -23.10 8.88
CA THR A 243 36.34 -23.34 8.36
C THR A 243 36.94 -21.97 8.15
N THR A 244 37.51 -21.46 9.23
CA THR A 244 38.62 -20.52 9.15
C THR A 244 39.51 -20.92 7.97
N PRO A 245 39.80 -20.02 7.01
CA PRO A 245 40.50 -20.39 5.79
C PRO A 245 41.80 -21.10 6.13
N THR A 246 42.06 -22.21 5.43
CA THR A 246 43.33 -22.93 5.58
C THR A 246 44.46 -22.03 5.09
N CYS A 247 45.62 -22.15 5.73
CA CYS A 247 46.77 -21.30 5.44
C CYS A 247 48.07 -22.08 5.60
N THR A 248 49.10 -21.68 4.88
CA THR A 248 50.46 -22.17 5.06
C THR A 248 51.30 -21.17 5.84
N THR A 249 51.03 -19.88 5.61
CA THR A 249 51.73 -18.71 6.17
C THR A 249 50.74 -17.62 6.60
N ASP A 250 51.18 -16.71 7.48
CA ASP A 250 50.37 -15.57 7.95
C ASP A 250 49.95 -14.61 6.83
N ALA A 251 50.67 -14.59 5.70
CA ALA A 251 50.37 -13.73 4.57
C ALA A 251 49.11 -14.17 3.81
N GLU A 252 48.70 -15.43 3.94
CA GLU A 252 47.51 -15.98 3.30
C GLU A 252 46.22 -15.67 4.07
N CYS A 253 46.33 -15.07 5.26
CA CYS A 253 45.19 -14.79 6.13
C CYS A 253 44.62 -13.38 5.89
N PRO A 254 43.42 -13.27 5.28
CA PRO A 254 42.80 -11.96 5.06
C PRO A 254 42.38 -11.35 6.40
N PRO A 255 42.44 -10.01 6.54
CA PRO A 255 41.93 -9.36 7.73
C PRO A 255 40.42 -9.59 7.85
N ALA A 256 39.96 -9.89 9.06
CA ALA A 256 38.54 -10.04 9.39
C ALA A 256 38.19 -9.03 10.48
N TYR A 257 37.14 -8.24 10.26
CA TYR A 257 36.65 -7.24 11.22
C TYR A 257 37.74 -6.26 11.72
N GLY A 258 38.64 -5.85 10.84
CA GLY A 258 39.73 -4.93 11.18
C GLY A 258 40.87 -5.55 12.01
N MET A 259 40.84 -6.86 12.26
CA MET A 259 41.92 -7.58 12.94
C MET A 259 42.77 -8.37 11.94
N LYS A 260 44.09 -8.38 12.15
CA LYS A 260 45.02 -9.23 11.40
C LYS A 260 44.92 -10.65 11.96
N LEU A 261 44.61 -11.62 11.12
CA LEU A 261 44.63 -13.04 11.47
C LEU A 261 46.04 -13.63 11.30
N VAL A 262 46.36 -14.67 12.06
CA VAL A 262 47.62 -15.43 11.99
C VAL A 262 47.34 -16.89 11.69
N CYS A 263 48.28 -17.54 11.01
CA CYS A 263 48.15 -18.93 10.60
C CYS A 263 48.54 -19.88 11.73
N ARG A 264 47.56 -20.58 12.32
CA ARG A 264 47.78 -21.50 13.44
C ARG A 264 47.42 -22.92 13.10
N ALA A 265 48.24 -23.87 13.56
CA ALA A 265 47.95 -25.29 13.47
C ALA A 265 46.80 -25.65 14.41
N HIS A 266 45.74 -26.24 13.86
CA HIS A 266 44.68 -26.88 14.61
C HIS A 266 45.15 -28.26 15.11
N PRO A 267 44.63 -28.80 16.24
CA PRO A 267 44.96 -30.14 16.71
C PRO A 267 44.76 -31.27 15.70
N SER A 268 43.95 -31.06 14.68
CA SER A 268 43.76 -31.99 13.55
C SER A 268 44.92 -32.00 12.54
N GLY A 269 45.95 -31.17 12.73
CA GLY A 269 47.09 -31.02 11.82
C GLY A 269 46.87 -30.02 10.67
N VAL A 270 45.64 -29.50 10.50
CA VAL A 270 45.32 -28.48 9.50
C VAL A 270 45.63 -27.10 10.05
N LYS A 271 46.32 -26.25 9.28
CA LYS A 271 46.57 -24.86 9.65
C LYS A 271 45.46 -23.95 9.14
N ASN A 272 44.90 -23.12 10.01
CA ASN A 272 43.85 -22.17 9.67
C ASN A 272 44.14 -20.76 10.22
N CYS A 273 43.55 -19.75 9.59
CA CYS A 273 43.64 -18.35 10.04
C CYS A 273 42.81 -18.12 11.30
N GLN A 274 43.47 -17.74 12.39
CA GLN A 274 42.85 -17.46 13.69
C GLN A 274 43.25 -16.06 14.16
N SER A 275 42.50 -15.49 15.11
CA SER A 275 42.97 -14.28 15.79
C SER A 275 44.29 -14.60 16.52
N PRO A 276 45.24 -13.65 16.56
CA PRO A 276 46.49 -13.80 17.30
C PRO A 276 46.25 -14.11 18.78
#